data_AF-A0A1G8AAY1-F1
#
_entry.id   AF-A0A1G8AAY1-F1
#
_cell.length_a   1.000
_cell.length_b   1.000
_cell.length_c   1.000
_cell.angle_alpha   90.00
_cell.angle_beta   90.00
_cell.angle_gamma   90.00
#
_symmetry.space_group_name_H-M   'P 1'
#
loop_
_entity.id
_entity.type
_entity.pdbx_description
1 polymer ?
#
loop_
_entity_poly.entity_id
_entity_poly.type
_entity_poly.pdbx_seq_one_letter_code
_entity_poly.pdbx_strand_id
1 'polypeptide(L)'
;MHDVVVECPVRLTETNRDELRLLYADLRDHYARRDARDGTRTTLHFRWSGEVGGELFGATYADQRHVFGGSRPVLNSAHDSEELQETNRCLSA
;
A
#
# COMPACT_ATOMS: atom_id res chain seq x y z
N MET A 1 21.10 -10.33 0.30
CA MET A 1 19.91 -9.51 0.02
C MET A 1 19.28 -9.21 1.36
N HIS A 2 19.18 -7.94 1.73
CA HIS A 2 18.59 -7.53 3.01
C HIS A 2 17.14 -7.12 2.79
N ASP A 3 16.24 -7.69 3.58
CA ASP A 3 14.83 -7.31 3.59
C ASP A 3 14.64 -6.08 4.48
N VAL A 4 14.04 -5.03 3.93
CA VAL A 4 13.75 -3.78 4.63
C VAL A 4 12.25 -3.54 4.58
N VAL A 5 11.64 -3.21 5.71
CA VAL A 5 10.24 -2.78 5.77
C VAL A 5 10.19 -1.26 5.92
N VAL A 6 9.43 -0.60 5.05
CA VAL A 6 9.17 0.84 5.13
C VAL A 6 7.70 1.06 5.47
N GLU A 7 7.47 1.80 6.54
CA GLU A 7 6.15 2.23 6.97
C GLU A 7 5.68 3.42 6.12
N CYS A 8 4.51 3.30 5.51
CA CYS A 8 3.88 4.30 4.66
C CYS A 8 2.53 4.70 5.28
N PRO A 9 2.50 5.69 6.20
CA PRO A 9 1.24 6.20 6.72
C PRO A 9 0.47 6.89 5.60
N VAL A 10 -0.76 6.46 5.36
CA VAL A 10 -1.63 6.96 4.30
C VAL A 10 -3.03 7.21 4.83
N ARG A 11 -3.56 8.38 4.53
CA ARG A 11 -4.95 8.73 4.84
C ARG A 11 -5.79 8.48 3.60
N LEU A 12 -6.86 7.70 3.71
CA LEU A 12 -7.83 7.52 2.63
C LEU A 12 -8.98 8.50 2.80
N THR A 13 -9.33 9.19 1.72
CA THR A 13 -10.51 10.07 1.62
C THR A 13 -11.29 9.71 0.37
N GLU A 14 -12.54 10.16 0.26
CA GLU A 14 -13.40 9.88 -0.89
C GLU A 14 -12.82 10.37 -2.23
N THR A 15 -11.91 11.35 -2.19
CA THR A 15 -11.42 12.05 -3.39
C THR A 15 -9.96 11.77 -3.74
N ASN A 16 -9.17 11.17 -2.85
CA ASN A 16 -7.72 11.09 -3.03
C ASN A 16 -7.22 9.78 -3.66
N ARG A 17 -8.12 8.92 -4.17
CA ARG A 17 -7.73 7.64 -4.78
C ARG A 17 -6.74 7.82 -5.94
N ASP A 18 -6.97 8.80 -6.81
CA ASP A 18 -6.09 9.04 -7.96
C ASP A 18 -4.72 9.59 -7.52
N GLU A 19 -4.68 10.41 -6.47
CA GLU A 19 -3.42 10.86 -5.86
C GLU A 19 -2.63 9.68 -5.27
N LEU A 20 -3.33 8.73 -4.62
CA LEU A 20 -2.71 7.51 -4.08
C LEU A 20 -2.12 6.62 -5.20
N ARG A 21 -2.78 6.55 -6.36
CA ARG A 21 -2.24 5.82 -7.53
C ARG A 21 -0.93 6.42 -8.03
N LEU A 22 -0.84 7.74 -8.08
CA LEU A 22 0.40 8.44 -8.43
C LEU A 22 1.49 8.15 -7.40
N LEU A 23 1.16 8.23 -6.11
CA LEU A 23 2.06 7.86 -5.02
C LEU A 23 2.58 6.43 -5.16
N TYR A 24 1.72 5.45 -5.50
CA TYR A 24 2.17 4.07 -5.68
C TYR A 24 3.16 3.91 -6.83
N ALA A 25 2.93 4.59 -7.95
CA ALA A 25 3.85 4.57 -9.08
C ALA A 25 5.22 5.17 -8.70
N ASP A 26 5.21 6.29 -7.98
CA ASP A 26 6.44 6.94 -7.50
C ASP A 26 7.21 6.06 -6.51
N LEU A 27 6.52 5.47 -5.53
CA LEU A 27 7.12 4.52 -4.58
C LEU A 27 7.65 3.28 -5.31
N ARG A 28 6.92 2.77 -6.31
CA ARG A 28 7.38 1.68 -7.17
C ARG A 28 8.73 2.02 -7.79
N ASP A 29 8.81 3.12 -8.50
CA ASP A 29 10.02 3.45 -9.26
C ASP A 29 11.18 3.84 -8.34
N HIS A 30 10.90 4.56 -7.25
CA HIS A 30 11.90 4.94 -6.24
C HIS A 30 12.59 3.72 -5.63
N TYR A 31 11.83 2.81 -5.03
CA TYR A 31 12.42 1.66 -4.34
C TYR A 31 12.95 0.61 -5.31
N ALA A 32 12.47 0.53 -6.55
CA ALA A 32 13.06 -0.37 -7.54
C ALA A 32 14.51 0.04 -7.85
N ARG A 33 14.74 1.35 -8.04
CA ARG A 33 16.08 1.91 -8.25
C ARG A 33 16.97 1.74 -7.03
N ARG A 34 16.41 1.99 -5.83
CA ARG A 34 17.14 1.82 -4.56
C ARG A 34 17.55 0.37 -4.33
N ASP A 35 16.62 -0.56 -4.48
CA ASP A 35 16.85 -1.99 -4.28
C ASP A 35 17.90 -2.54 -5.25
N ALA A 36 17.84 -2.14 -6.52
CA ALA A 36 18.85 -2.51 -7.51
C ALA A 36 20.26 -1.95 -7.18
N ARG A 37 20.34 -0.75 -6.60
CA ARG A 37 21.61 -0.11 -6.23
C ARG A 37 22.21 -0.70 -4.96
N ASP A 38 21.37 -0.92 -3.95
CA ASP A 38 21.81 -1.25 -2.59
C ASP A 38 21.78 -2.78 -2.32
N GLY A 39 21.28 -3.58 -3.27
CA GLY A 39 21.13 -5.04 -3.12
C GLY A 39 20.10 -5.42 -2.07
N THR A 40 19.12 -4.56 -1.83
CA THR A 40 18.04 -4.72 -0.86
C THR A 40 16.75 -5.20 -1.52
N ARG A 41 15.83 -5.69 -0.69
CA ARG A 41 14.44 -5.92 -1.09
C ARG A 41 13.54 -5.16 -0.14
N THR A 42 12.90 -4.11 -0.63
CA THR A 42 12.01 -3.28 0.17
C THR A 42 10.58 -3.82 0.15
N THR A 43 10.01 -4.04 1.32
CA THR A 43 8.57 -4.26 1.54
C THR A 43 7.94 -2.95 1.97
N LEU A 44 6.87 -2.53 1.29
CA LEU A 44 6.12 -1.33 1.67
C LEU A 44 4.94 -1.73 2.56
N HIS A 45 4.82 -1.13 3.74
CA HIS A 45 3.72 -1.36 4.66
C HIS A 45 2.85 -0.12 4.75
N PHE A 46 1.69 -0.14 4.08
CA PHE A 46 0.74 0.95 4.11
C PHE A 46 -0.10 0.89 5.39
N ARG A 47 0.02 1.94 6.21
CA ARG A 47 -0.77 2.12 7.43
C ARG A 47 -1.90 3.09 7.14
N TRP A 48 -3.10 2.55 7.04
CA TRP A 48 -4.29 3.26 6.62
C TRP A 48 -5.03 3.89 7.80
N SER A 49 -5.41 5.15 7.60
CA SER A 49 -6.33 5.90 8.46
C SER A 49 -7.41 6.60 7.62
N GLY A 50 -8.54 6.95 8.24
CA GLY A 50 -9.69 7.59 7.57
C GLY A 50 -11.01 6.89 7.85
N GLU A 51 -12.11 7.62 7.65
CA GLU A 51 -13.49 7.17 7.91
C GLU A 51 -14.22 6.85 6.58
N VAL A 52 -13.65 5.94 5.80
CA VAL A 52 -14.19 5.61 4.47
C VAL A 52 -14.43 4.12 4.34
N GLY A 53 -15.44 3.78 3.54
CA GLY A 53 -15.99 2.44 3.47
C GLY A 53 -15.09 1.40 2.79
N GLY A 54 -15.41 0.14 3.01
CA GLY A 54 -14.66 -1.02 2.53
C GLY A 54 -14.54 -1.09 1.01
N GLU A 55 -15.51 -0.57 0.26
CA GLU A 55 -15.46 -0.54 -1.20
C GLU A 55 -14.28 0.31 -1.71
N LEU A 56 -14.12 1.52 -1.17
CA LEU A 56 -13.04 2.42 -1.58
C LEU A 56 -11.67 1.85 -1.20
N PHE A 57 -11.57 1.23 -0.03
CA PHE A 57 -10.37 0.54 0.40
C PHE A 57 -10.04 -0.69 -0.44
N GLY A 58 -11.05 -1.48 -0.83
CA GLY A 58 -10.86 -2.59 -1.77
C GLY A 58 -10.36 -2.11 -3.12
N ALA A 59 -10.84 -0.94 -3.57
CA ALA A 59 -10.41 -0.33 -4.81
C ALA A 59 -8.92 0.11 -4.77
N THR A 60 -8.45 0.66 -3.64
CA THR A 60 -7.03 0.99 -3.47
C THR A 60 -6.15 -0.26 -3.37
N TYR A 61 -6.64 -1.33 -2.73
CA TYR A 61 -5.93 -2.61 -2.68
C TYR A 61 -5.75 -3.22 -4.09
N ALA A 62 -6.78 -3.14 -4.94
CA ALA A 62 -6.69 -3.57 -6.33
C ALA A 62 -5.65 -2.75 -7.12
N ASP A 63 -5.62 -1.42 -6.90
CA ASP A 63 -4.63 -0.53 -7.51
C ASP A 63 -3.20 -0.88 -7.06
N GLN A 64 -2.99 -1.15 -5.77
CA GLN A 64 -1.70 -1.62 -5.25
C GLN A 64 -1.26 -2.92 -5.90
N ARG A 65 -2.15 -3.93 -6.01
CA ARG A 65 -1.84 -5.19 -6.69
C ARG A 65 -1.49 -4.97 -8.16
N HIS A 66 -2.17 -4.04 -8.84
CA HIS A 66 -1.85 -3.70 -10.21
C HIS A 66 -0.46 -3.05 -10.34
N VAL A 67 -0.13 -2.12 -9.44
CA VAL A 67 1.15 -1.38 -9.49
C VAL A 67 2.34 -2.25 -9.04
N PHE A 68 2.16 -3.06 -8.01
CA PHE A 68 3.24 -3.80 -7.33
C PHE A 68 3.28 -5.30 -7.61
N GLY A 69 2.21 -5.91 -8.16
CA GLY A 69 1.90 -7.35 -8.14
C GLY A 69 2.90 -8.34 -8.76
N GLY A 70 4.06 -7.88 -9.24
CA GLY A 70 5.17 -8.75 -9.63
C GLY A 70 6.55 -8.20 -9.26
N SER A 71 6.62 -7.01 -8.66
CA SER A 71 7.88 -6.31 -8.40
C SER A 71 8.30 -6.33 -6.93
N ARG A 72 7.35 -6.30 -5.99
CA ARG A 72 7.66 -6.34 -4.55
C ARG A 72 6.46 -6.74 -3.69
N PRO A 73 6.73 -7.24 -2.46
CA PRO A 73 5.70 -7.42 -1.46
C PRO A 73 5.17 -6.07 -0.95
N VAL A 74 3.87 -6.03 -0.66
CA VAL A 74 3.18 -4.91 -0.02
C VAL A 74 2.35 -5.47 1.15
N LEU A 75 2.37 -4.78 2.28
CA LEU A 75 1.58 -5.07 3.47
C LEU A 75 0.59 -3.94 3.71
N ASN A 76 -0.56 -4.24 4.31
CA ASN A 76 -1.59 -3.27 4.65
C ASN A 76 -2.05 -3.49 6.10
N SER A 77 -2.17 -2.40 6.86
CA SER A 77 -2.87 -2.37 8.15
C SER A 77 -3.80 -1.17 8.22
N ALA A 78 -4.95 -1.32 8.88
CA ALA A 78 -5.93 -0.26 9.08
C ALA A 78 -6.08 0.00 10.59
N HIS A 79 -5.93 1.25 11.01
CA HIS A 79 -5.81 1.56 12.43
C HIS A 79 -7.13 2.04 13.05
N ASP A 80 -7.91 2.85 12.33
CA ASP A 80 -8.93 3.70 12.97
C ASP A 80 -10.39 3.41 12.57
N SER A 81 -10.64 2.48 11.63
CA SER A 81 -11.99 2.11 11.19
C SER A 81 -12.19 0.60 11.24
N GLU A 82 -13.22 0.14 11.98
CA GLU A 82 -13.61 -1.27 12.06
C GLU A 82 -13.91 -1.86 10.66
N GLU A 83 -14.55 -1.07 9.81
CA GLU A 83 -14.89 -1.45 8.43
C GLU A 83 -13.62 -1.66 7.58
N LEU A 84 -12.63 -0.75 7.72
CA LEU A 84 -11.33 -0.91 7.04
C LEU A 84 -10.55 -2.10 7.60
N GLN A 85 -10.62 -2.36 8.91
CA GLN A 85 -9.99 -3.52 9.54
C GLN A 85 -10.60 -4.84 9.04
N GLU A 86 -11.92 -4.93 8.95
CA GLU A 86 -12.62 -6.10 8.42
C GLU A 86 -12.29 -6.30 6.94
N THR A 87 -12.37 -5.24 6.13
CA THR A 87 -12.05 -5.32 4.71
C THR A 87 -10.60 -5.76 4.49
N ASN A 88 -9.65 -5.20 5.25
CA ASN A 88 -8.25 -5.62 5.17
C ASN A 88 -8.06 -7.10 5.55
N ARG A 89 -8.78 -7.59 6.57
CA ARG A 89 -8.76 -9.01 6.95
C ARG A 89 -9.28 -9.88 5.81
N CYS A 90 -10.39 -9.50 5.17
CA CYS A 90 -10.96 -10.24 4.04
C CYS A 90 -10.04 -10.25 2.81
N LEU A 91 -9.33 -9.15 2.54
CA LEU A 91 -8.44 -9.03 1.38
C LEU A 91 -7.06 -9.65 1.60
N SER A 92 -6.67 -9.88 2.85
CA SER A 92 -5.40 -10.49 3.23
C SER A 92 -5.46 -12.00 3.45
N ALA A 93 -6.66 -12.60 3.45
CA ALA A 93 -6.89 -14.04 3.58
C ALA A 93 -6.72 -14.79 2.25
#